data_AF-A0A7S2HXU2-F1
#
_entry.id   AF-A0A7S2HXU2-F1
#
_cell.length_a   1.000
_cell.length_b   1.000
_cell.length_c   1.000
_cell.angle_alpha   90.00
_cell.angle_beta   90.00
_cell.angle_gamma   90.00
#
_symmetry.space_group_name_H-M   'P 1'
#
loop_
_entity.id
_entity.type
_entity.pdbx_description
1 polymer ?
#
loop_
_entity_poly.entity_id
_entity_poly.type
_entity_poly.pdbx_seq_one_letter_code
_entity_poly.pdbx_strand_id
1 'polypeptide(L)'
;ALQRCPARARRLNVDVSEAIAAACGRVGAWLVYVSADCVFDGRSPPYTVESMTNPLSEYGWQKLLGERASLGSCPGAAVLRVPLLYGPFAAVEESAVTSLHADLRSGVSEVDAWQ
;
A
#
# COMPACT_ATOMS: atom_id res chain seq x y z
N ALA A 1 -10.75 -1.31 7.42
CA ALA A 1 -10.06 -1.48 8.72
C ALA A 1 -9.54 -0.16 9.29
N LEU A 2 -8.79 0.64 8.51
CA LEU A 2 -8.25 1.94 8.93
C LEU A 2 -9.30 2.89 9.53
N GLN A 3 -10.40 3.15 8.83
CA GLN A 3 -11.45 4.08 9.30
C GLN A 3 -12.18 3.58 10.56
N ARG A 4 -12.21 2.27 10.80
CA ARG A 4 -12.94 1.68 11.95
C ARG A 4 -12.05 1.53 13.18
N CYS A 5 -10.81 1.07 13.00
CA CYS A 5 -9.83 0.86 14.08
C CYS A 5 -8.40 1.19 13.60
N PRO A 6 -7.98 2.47 13.61
CA PRO A 6 -6.66 2.89 13.14
C PRO A 6 -5.50 2.18 13.85
N ALA A 7 -5.60 1.98 15.17
CA ALA A 7 -4.56 1.31 15.95
C ALA A 7 -4.36 -0.15 15.55
N ARG A 8 -5.45 -0.86 15.22
CA ARG A 8 -5.38 -2.24 14.73
C ARG A 8 -4.76 -2.29 13.33
N ALA A 9 -5.11 -1.33 12.46
CA ALA A 9 -4.48 -1.23 11.15
C ALA A 9 -2.98 -0.94 11.25
N ARG A 10 -2.56 -0.05 12.16
CA ARG A 10 -1.15 0.22 12.41
C ARG A 10 -0.40 -1.03 12.88
N ARG A 11 -0.95 -1.77 13.85
CA ARG A 11 -0.36 -3.05 14.30
C ARG A 11 -0.14 -4.02 13.15
N LEU A 12 -1.11 -4.12 12.23
CA LEU A 12 -1.01 -5.01 11.08
C LEU A 12 -0.03 -4.50 10.02
N ASN A 13 -0.05 -3.20 9.71
CA ASN A 13 0.70 -2.63 8.59
C ASN A 13 2.13 -2.26 8.93
N VAL A 14 2.44 -2.06 10.22
CA VAL A 14 3.75 -1.59 10.69
C VAL A 14 4.38 -2.65 11.59
N ASP A 15 3.78 -2.92 12.75
CA ASP A 15 4.40 -3.78 13.78
C ASP A 15 4.60 -5.23 13.28
N VAL A 16 3.62 -5.79 12.56
CA VAL A 16 3.75 -7.13 11.96
C VAL A 16 4.81 -7.14 10.85
N SER A 17 4.90 -6.09 10.03
CA SER A 17 5.92 -5.99 8.99
C SER A 17 7.33 -5.91 9.58
N GLU A 18 7.50 -5.16 10.66
CA GLU A 18 8.75 -5.12 11.44
C GLU A 18 9.10 -6.52 11.98
N ALA A 19 8.14 -7.22 12.59
CA ALA A 19 8.36 -8.55 13.14
C ALA A 19 8.76 -9.57 12.07
N ILE A 20 8.10 -9.53 10.89
CA ILE A 20 8.46 -10.37 9.74
C ILE A 20 9.87 -10.02 9.25
N ALA A 21 10.19 -8.73 9.09
CA ALA A 21 11.50 -8.30 8.64
C ALA A 21 12.61 -8.72 9.62
N ALA A 22 12.40 -8.55 10.92
CA ALA A 22 13.34 -9.02 11.93
C ALA A 22 13.52 -10.55 11.86
N ALA A 23 12.46 -11.31 11.57
CA ALA A 23 12.57 -12.75 11.36
C ALA A 23 13.38 -13.09 10.10
N CYS A 24 13.12 -12.43 8.98
CA CYS A 24 13.90 -12.57 7.74
C CYS A 24 15.38 -12.28 7.97
N GLY A 25 15.69 -11.17 8.64
CA GLY A 25 17.07 -10.79 8.97
C GLY A 25 17.80 -11.83 9.83
N ARG A 26 17.11 -12.46 10.80
CA ARG A 26 17.70 -13.53 11.63
C ARG A 26 18.02 -14.81 10.85
N VAL A 27 17.22 -15.15 9.84
CA VAL A 27 17.40 -16.40 9.08
C VAL A 27 18.13 -16.18 7.75
N GLY A 28 18.52 -14.95 7.44
CA GLY A 28 19.15 -14.59 6.16
C GLY A 28 18.21 -14.72 4.96
N ALA A 29 16.89 -14.67 5.17
CA ALA A 29 15.93 -14.68 4.06
C ALA A 29 15.85 -13.28 3.43
N TRP A 30 15.77 -13.25 2.10
CA TRP A 30 15.50 -12.00 1.40
C TRP A 30 14.04 -11.58 1.58
N LEU A 31 13.83 -10.31 1.95
CA LEU A 31 12.51 -9.72 2.12
C LEU A 31 12.20 -8.75 0.99
N VAL A 32 11.04 -8.90 0.38
CA VAL A 32 10.42 -7.88 -0.48
C VAL A 32 9.18 -7.34 0.22
N TYR A 33 9.21 -6.08 0.63
CA TYR A 33 8.08 -5.40 1.24
C TYR A 33 7.25 -4.67 0.17
N VAL A 34 5.97 -5.06 0.04
CA VAL A 34 5.04 -4.44 -0.91
C VAL A 34 4.43 -3.17 -0.30
N SER A 35 4.86 -2.04 -0.83
CA SER A 35 4.37 -0.70 -0.49
C SER A 35 3.39 -0.19 -1.57
N ALA A 36 3.07 1.09 -1.53
CA ALA A 36 2.10 1.73 -2.42
C ALA A 36 2.61 3.08 -2.92
N ASP A 37 2.06 3.57 -4.02
CA ASP A 37 2.29 4.92 -4.56
C ASP A 37 1.76 6.05 -3.66
N CYS A 38 0.74 5.77 -2.83
CA CYS A 38 0.18 6.73 -1.86
C CYS A 38 1.14 7.18 -0.74
N VAL A 39 2.40 6.73 -0.76
CA VAL A 39 3.48 7.31 0.06
C VAL A 39 3.97 8.66 -0.48
N PHE A 40 3.60 9.01 -1.71
CA PHE A 40 3.84 10.31 -2.33
C PHE A 40 2.62 11.24 -2.21
N ASP A 41 2.82 12.54 -2.45
CA ASP A 41 1.74 13.55 -2.39
C ASP A 41 1.06 13.83 -3.74
N GLY A 42 1.55 13.25 -4.83
CA GLY A 42 1.01 13.47 -6.17
C GLY A 42 1.28 14.85 -6.78
N ARG A 43 2.08 15.71 -6.15
CA ARG A 43 2.34 17.10 -6.61
C ARG A 43 3.39 17.25 -7.69
N SER A 44 4.33 16.31 -7.81
CA SER A 44 5.47 16.45 -8.74
C SER A 44 5.83 15.12 -9.41
N PRO A 45 4.91 14.49 -10.15
CA PRO A 45 5.24 13.31 -10.94
C PRO A 45 6.18 13.67 -12.11
N PRO A 46 7.02 12.72 -12.60
CA PRO A 46 7.10 11.32 -12.18
C PRO A 46 7.92 11.11 -10.90
N TYR A 47 7.49 10.17 -10.06
CA TYR A 47 8.22 9.76 -8.86
C TYR A 47 9.19 8.61 -9.16
N THR A 48 10.46 8.80 -8.79
CA THR A 48 11.52 7.77 -8.78
C THR A 48 11.68 7.12 -7.40
N VAL A 49 12.54 6.11 -7.29
CA VAL A 49 12.85 5.46 -6.00
C VAL A 49 13.55 6.41 -5.02
N GLU A 50 14.30 7.40 -5.51
CA GLU A 50 14.94 8.43 -4.69
C GLU A 50 14.02 9.61 -4.35
N SER A 51 12.82 9.67 -4.94
CA SER A 51 11.90 10.79 -4.72
C SER A 51 11.43 10.86 -3.26
N MET A 52 11.30 12.07 -2.74
CA MET A 52 10.85 12.27 -1.36
C MET A 52 9.39 11.84 -1.17
N THR A 53 9.15 11.04 -0.14
CA THR A 53 7.82 10.60 0.27
C THR A 53 7.13 11.68 1.10
N ASN A 54 5.84 11.91 0.85
CA ASN A 54 5.01 12.86 1.59
C ASN A 54 3.54 12.37 1.61
N PRO A 55 3.21 11.34 2.40
CA PRO A 55 1.89 10.73 2.33
C PRO A 55 0.79 11.69 2.79
N LEU A 56 -0.31 11.76 2.04
CA LEU A 56 -1.48 12.60 2.38
C LEU A 56 -2.56 11.85 3.16
N SER A 57 -2.47 10.52 3.24
CA SER A 57 -3.45 9.68 3.93
C SER A 57 -2.80 8.89 5.06
N GLU A 58 -3.60 8.52 6.07
CA GLU A 58 -3.16 7.64 7.16
C GLU A 58 -2.66 6.28 6.64
N TYR A 59 -3.29 5.75 5.58
CA TYR A 59 -2.82 4.52 4.96
C TYR A 59 -1.44 4.68 4.33
N GLY A 60 -1.22 5.78 3.59
CA GLY A 60 0.09 6.10 3.02
C GLY A 60 1.16 6.27 4.10
N TRP A 61 0.83 6.91 5.22
CA TRP A 61 1.72 7.00 6.37
C TRP A 61 2.06 5.64 6.96
N GLN A 62 1.08 4.76 7.15
CA GLN A 62 1.33 3.40 7.65
C GLN A 62 2.18 2.58 6.67
N LYS A 63 1.98 2.73 5.36
CA LYS A 63 2.85 2.09 4.36
C LYS A 63 4.28 2.58 4.44
N LEU A 64 4.51 3.89 4.53
CA LEU A 64 5.84 4.49 4.69
C LEU A 64 6.51 4.04 6.00
N LEU A 65 5.77 3.94 7.10
CA LEU A 65 6.29 3.41 8.36
C LEU A 65 6.70 1.94 8.22
N GLY A 66 5.90 1.12 7.54
CA GLY A 66 6.25 -0.28 7.25
C GLY A 66 7.48 -0.41 6.34
N GLU A 67 7.68 0.48 5.36
CA GLU A 67 8.91 0.54 4.56
C GLU A 67 10.14 0.72 5.46
N ARG A 68 10.09 1.73 6.33
CA ARG A 68 11.19 2.07 7.25
C ARG A 68 11.48 0.94 8.22
N ALA A 69 10.43 0.34 8.80
CA ALA A 69 10.57 -0.78 9.73
C ALA A 69 11.17 -2.02 9.06
N SER A 70 10.76 -2.31 7.82
CA SER A 70 11.26 -3.46 7.05
C SER A 70 12.74 -3.29 6.69
N LEU A 71 13.12 -2.13 6.16
CA LEU A 71 14.51 -1.82 5.81
C LEU A 71 15.42 -1.76 7.04
N GLY A 72 14.93 -1.25 8.18
CA GLY A 72 15.69 -1.18 9.42
C GLY A 72 15.93 -2.54 10.08
N SER A 73 15.00 -3.49 9.93
CA SER A 73 15.05 -4.80 10.61
C SER A 73 15.65 -5.92 9.76
N CYS A 74 15.71 -5.76 8.44
CA CYS A 74 16.24 -6.76 7.51
C CYS A 74 17.24 -6.10 6.54
N PRO A 75 18.55 -6.07 6.89
CA PRO A 75 19.59 -5.59 5.98
C PRO A 75 19.55 -6.38 4.65
N GLY A 76 19.34 -5.69 3.54
CA GLY A 76 19.17 -6.29 2.21
C GLY A 76 17.72 -6.49 1.75
N ALA A 77 16.73 -6.10 2.56
CA ALA A 77 15.34 -6.02 2.12
C ALA A 77 15.16 -5.02 0.97
N ALA A 78 14.20 -5.29 0.10
CA ALA A 78 13.77 -4.40 -0.97
C ALA A 78 12.35 -3.90 -0.71
N VAL A 79 12.09 -2.64 -1.07
CA VAL A 79 10.74 -2.05 -1.05
C VAL A 79 10.25 -1.97 -2.50
N LEU A 80 9.07 -2.55 -2.76
CA LEU A 80 8.39 -2.47 -4.04
C LEU A 80 7.14 -1.60 -3.90
N ARG A 81 7.18 -0.38 -4.44
CA ARG A 81 6.01 0.53 -4.49
C ARG A 81 5.22 0.23 -5.75
N VAL A 82 3.97 -0.19 -5.59
CA VAL A 82 3.05 -0.45 -6.71
C VAL A 82 1.88 0.54 -6.67
N PRO A 83 1.38 0.99 -7.83
CA PRO A 83 0.15 1.75 -7.89
C PRO A 83 -1.06 0.83 -7.68
N LEU A 84 -2.25 1.35 -7.99
CA LEU A 84 -3.51 0.62 -7.91
C LEU A 84 -3.43 -0.76 -8.61
N LEU A 85 -3.69 -1.84 -7.86
CA LEU A 85 -3.60 -3.21 -8.33
C LEU A 85 -4.93 -3.71 -8.89
N TYR A 86 -4.87 -4.47 -9.98
CA TYR A 86 -6.00 -5.20 -10.56
C TYR A 86 -5.48 -6.46 -11.27
N GLY A 87 -6.39 -7.41 -11.54
CA GLY A 87 -6.05 -8.70 -12.15
C GLY A 87 -7.19 -9.69 -12.03
N PRO A 88 -6.96 -11.00 -12.30
CA PRO A 88 -7.93 -12.04 -12.03
C PRO A 88 -8.39 -11.98 -10.56
N PHE A 89 -9.69 -12.02 -10.32
CA PHE A 89 -10.30 -11.80 -9.01
C PHE A 89 -11.28 -12.92 -8.65
N ALA A 90 -11.52 -13.14 -7.36
CA ALA A 90 -12.59 -14.05 -6.92
C ALA A 90 -13.94 -13.33 -6.76
N ALA A 91 -13.92 -12.06 -6.37
CA ALA A 91 -15.08 -11.16 -6.30
C ALA A 91 -14.80 -9.79 -6.93
N VAL A 92 -15.84 -9.17 -7.53
CA VAL A 92 -15.68 -7.91 -8.28
C VAL A 92 -15.29 -6.73 -7.38
N GLU A 93 -15.59 -6.77 -6.09
CA GLU A 93 -15.33 -5.70 -5.13
C GLU A 93 -13.88 -5.69 -4.58
N GLU A 94 -13.03 -6.64 -5.00
CA GLU A 94 -11.67 -6.81 -4.47
C GLU A 94 -10.70 -5.69 -4.87
N SER A 95 -10.94 -5.02 -5.99
CA SER A 95 -10.16 -3.89 -6.48
C SER A 95 -11.05 -2.73 -6.86
N ALA A 96 -10.54 -1.51 -6.70
CA ALA A 96 -11.21 -0.30 -7.16
C ALA A 96 -11.43 -0.28 -8.69
N VAL A 97 -10.65 -1.05 -9.46
CA VAL A 97 -10.90 -1.20 -10.92
C VAL A 97 -12.08 -2.12 -11.16
N THR A 98 -12.06 -3.29 -10.53
CA THR A 98 -13.05 -4.34 -10.78
C THR A 98 -14.41 -3.98 -10.17
N SER A 99 -14.44 -3.14 -9.12
CA SER A 99 -15.68 -2.71 -8.49
C SER A 99 -16.55 -1.86 -9.43
N LEU A 100 -15.93 -1.20 -10.42
CA LEU A 100 -16.64 -0.44 -11.45
C LEU A 100 -17.42 -1.34 -12.42
N HIS A 101 -17.14 -2.64 -12.45
CA HIS A 101 -17.76 -3.57 -13.42
C HIS A 101 -19.30 -3.56 -13.34
N ALA A 102 -19.87 -3.56 -12.13
CA ALA A 102 -21.33 -3.56 -11.96
C ALA A 102 -21.96 -2.26 -12.47
N ASP A 103 -21.37 -1.11 -12.10
CA ASP A 103 -21.83 0.21 -12.52
C ASP A 103 -21.78 0.35 -14.04
N LEU A 104 -20.65 -0.02 -14.67
CA LEU A 104 -20.48 0.00 -16.11
C LEU A 104 -21.50 -0.90 -16.82
N ARG A 105 -21.80 -2.09 -16.27
CA ARG A 105 -22.83 -2.98 -16.83
C ARG A 105 -24.24 -2.43 -16.72
N SER A 106 -24.52 -1.60 -15.71
CA SER A 106 -25.81 -0.95 -15.53
C SER A 106 -25.99 0.30 -16.40
N GLY A 107 -24.96 0.68 -17.17
CA GLY A 107 -24.99 1.83 -18.07
C GLY A 107 -24.56 3.15 -17.41
N VAL A 108 -23.99 3.11 -16.20
CA VAL A 108 -23.37 4.28 -15.59
C VAL A 108 -22.13 4.66 -16.40
N SER A 109 -22.15 5.86 -16.98
CA SER A 109 -21.04 6.40 -17.78
C SER A 109 -20.25 7.50 -17.08
N GLU A 110 -20.79 8.06 -16.00
CA GLU A 110 -20.16 9.12 -15.20
C GLU A 110 -20.46 8.88 -13.72
N VAL A 111 -19.44 8.96 -12.88
CA VAL A 111 -19.54 8.86 -11.43
C VAL A 111 -18.86 10.08 -10.84
N ASP A 112 -19.64 11.11 -10.53
CA ASP A 112 -19.11 12.35 -9.97
C ASP A 112 -19.35 12.37 -8.45
N ALA A 113 -18.55 11.56 -7.74
CA ALA A 113 -18.67 11.34 -6.30
C ALA A 113 -17.47 11.93 -5.51
N TRP A 114 -16.71 12.85 -6.09
CA TRP A 114 -15.56 13.50 -5.45
C TRP A 114 -15.94 14.72 -4.59
N GLN A 115 -17.10 14.67 -3.92
CA GLN A 115 -17.45 15.62 -2.85
C GLN A 115 -16.92 15.12 -1.50
#